data_AF-A0A9P1C8K1-F1
#
_entry.id   AF-A0A9P1C8K1-F1
#
_cell.length_a   1.000
_cell.length_b   1.000
_cell.length_c   1.000
_cell.angle_alpha   90.00
_cell.angle_beta   90.00
_cell.angle_gamma   90.00
#
_symmetry.space_group_name_H-M   'P 1'
#
loop_
_entity.id
_entity.type
_entity.pdbx_description
1 polymer ?
#
loop_
_entity_poly.entity_id
_entity_poly.type
_entity_poly.pdbx_seq_one_letter_code
_entity_poly.pdbx_strand_id
1 'polypeptide(L)'
;MYDVKTGLMGHRKKNKEFVDEPPETWGDCYTEGSAWHHSFPPFDLETLAELHGGKRPLLEKLETLFTVPADFKTGSYKAEIHEMREMRMLGMGQYAHNNQPAHHLPYLFSMLGDQNRTARLVRDVLFRAYSPEGFAGDEDNGEMGSWYVLSAMGLYQPAPGVAENFTLGAVPLFPRIRLWELDVTVEAPSASEVYPSIQAVLWRSKAIAGTSISYSQLRTGGILRFLSPEDSSFGNVVSSFRGAFQRAAKQVRSRAERSVEGAAGQASALPAPSAVLVDDVMVDPEASHGNFLSICSVVLVLGAAVLSYRWRLRYKGTNHTRKE
;
A
#
# COMPACT_ATOMS: atom_id res chain seq x y z
N MET A 1 -19.14 22.50 12.15
CA MET A 1 -18.04 22.47 13.14
C MET A 1 -16.76 23.12 12.63
N TYR A 2 -16.60 23.36 11.32
CA TYR A 2 -15.40 24.00 10.78
C TYR A 2 -15.26 25.48 11.19
N ASP A 3 -14.14 25.81 11.83
CA ASP A 3 -13.74 27.17 12.19
C ASP A 3 -12.75 27.72 11.17
N VAL A 4 -13.17 28.76 10.45
CA VAL A 4 -12.38 29.42 9.41
C VAL A 4 -11.12 30.08 9.99
N LYS A 5 -11.15 30.52 11.26
CA LYS A 5 -9.99 31.17 11.91
C LYS A 5 -8.83 30.19 12.08
N THR A 6 -9.12 28.97 12.49
CA THR A 6 -8.10 27.95 12.80
C THR A 6 -7.85 27.00 11.62
N GLY A 7 -8.82 26.85 10.71
CA GLY A 7 -8.81 25.81 9.68
C GLY A 7 -8.96 24.41 10.28
N LEU A 8 -9.66 24.29 11.41
CA LEU A 8 -9.88 23.06 12.15
C LEU A 8 -11.36 22.98 12.58
N MET A 9 -11.84 21.78 12.89
CA MET A 9 -13.14 21.57 13.53
C MET A 9 -13.05 22.00 14.99
N GLY A 10 -14.00 22.81 15.46
CA GLY A 10 -14.00 23.42 16.79
C GLY A 10 -15.31 23.22 17.55
N HIS A 11 -15.25 23.29 18.88
CA HIS A 11 -16.43 23.37 19.75
C HIS A 11 -17.18 24.69 19.51
N ARG A 12 -18.49 24.62 19.23
CA ARG A 12 -19.40 25.77 19.23
C ARG A 12 -20.25 25.85 20.49
N LYS A 13 -20.27 27.03 21.10
CA LYS A 13 -21.20 27.39 22.19
C LYS A 13 -22.65 27.43 21.69
N LYS A 14 -23.61 27.53 22.62
CA LYS A 14 -25.06 27.67 22.30
C LYS A 14 -25.36 28.88 21.40
N ASN A 15 -24.59 29.96 21.51
CA ASN A 15 -24.72 31.15 20.66
C ASN A 15 -24.04 30.99 19.28
N LYS A 16 -23.57 29.79 18.93
CA LYS A 16 -22.88 29.42 17.68
C LYS A 16 -21.47 29.97 17.50
N GLU A 17 -20.94 30.72 18.47
CA GLU A 17 -19.54 31.14 18.47
C GLU A 17 -18.63 29.97 18.83
N PHE A 18 -17.43 29.97 18.26
CA PHE A 18 -16.39 29.01 18.64
C PHE A 18 -15.82 29.35 20.02
N VAL A 19 -15.45 28.30 20.77
CA VAL A 19 -14.62 28.45 21.96
C VAL A 19 -13.21 28.85 21.50
N ASP A 20 -12.64 29.91 22.11
CA ASP A 20 -11.27 30.34 21.81
C ASP A 20 -10.31 29.52 22.68
N GLU A 21 -9.89 28.37 22.16
CA GLU A 21 -8.99 27.43 22.83
C GLU A 21 -7.82 27.06 21.92
N PRO A 22 -6.63 26.76 22.49
CA PRO A 22 -5.51 26.25 21.71
C PRO A 22 -5.90 24.94 20.99
N PRO A 23 -5.58 24.77 19.69
CA PRO A 23 -5.94 23.58 18.92
C PRO A 23 -5.45 22.25 19.50
N GLU A 24 -4.37 22.28 20.28
CA GLU A 24 -3.79 21.14 21.00
C GLU A 24 -4.44 20.87 22.37
N THR A 25 -5.61 21.45 22.65
CA THR A 25 -6.40 21.15 23.84
C THR A 25 -7.17 19.85 23.64
N TRP A 26 -6.95 18.89 24.53
CA TRP A 26 -7.56 17.57 24.44
C TRP A 26 -8.86 17.47 25.24
N GLY A 27 -9.78 16.64 24.76
CA GLY A 27 -11.05 16.37 25.45
C GLY A 27 -12.18 17.31 25.05
N ASP A 28 -13.18 17.42 25.93
CA ASP A 28 -14.44 18.14 25.72
C ASP A 28 -15.24 17.61 24.52
N CYS A 29 -15.24 18.30 23.39
CA CYS A 29 -15.95 17.84 22.19
C CYS A 29 -15.16 16.79 21.38
N TYR A 30 -13.92 16.49 21.79
CA TYR A 30 -13.07 15.48 21.19
C TYR A 30 -12.85 14.34 22.18
N THR A 31 -12.93 13.10 21.71
CA THR A 31 -12.53 11.93 22.51
C THR A 31 -11.07 11.63 22.23
N GLU A 32 -10.28 11.48 23.30
CA GLU A 32 -8.87 11.05 23.28
C GLU A 32 -8.02 11.74 22.21
N GLY A 33 -8.25 13.04 22.08
CA GLY A 33 -7.56 13.84 21.09
C GLY A 33 -7.96 15.30 21.18
N SER A 34 -7.47 16.06 20.22
CA SER A 34 -7.69 17.50 20.09
C SER A 34 -8.30 17.82 18.74
N ALA A 35 -8.42 19.11 18.44
CA ALA A 35 -8.85 19.57 17.12
C ALA A 35 -7.98 19.00 16.00
N TRP A 36 -6.68 18.80 16.22
CA TRP A 36 -5.78 18.22 15.20
C TRP A 36 -6.19 16.82 14.75
N HIS A 37 -6.62 15.96 15.68
CA HIS A 37 -6.93 14.55 15.36
C HIS A 37 -8.32 14.39 14.73
N HIS A 38 -9.24 15.33 15.00
CA HIS A 38 -10.66 15.21 14.62
C HIS A 38 -11.08 16.13 13.46
N SER A 39 -10.14 16.83 12.82
CA SER A 39 -10.47 17.85 11.79
C SER A 39 -10.44 17.37 10.34
N PHE A 40 -9.98 16.15 10.08
CA PHE A 40 -9.67 15.70 8.73
C PHE A 40 -10.43 14.42 8.36
N PRO A 41 -11.76 14.48 8.18
CA PRO A 41 -12.54 13.31 7.80
C PRO A 41 -12.16 12.81 6.40
N PRO A 42 -12.02 11.48 6.19
CA PRO A 42 -11.59 10.92 4.91
C PRO A 42 -12.72 10.78 3.87
N PHE A 43 -13.99 10.98 4.26
CA PHE A 43 -15.16 10.64 3.43
C PHE A 43 -15.59 11.73 2.42
N ASP A 44 -15.22 12.99 2.64
CA ASP A 44 -15.58 14.12 1.76
C ASP A 44 -14.45 15.15 1.70
N LEU A 45 -13.36 14.74 1.03
CA LEU A 45 -12.16 15.56 0.89
C LEU A 45 -12.34 16.73 -0.09
N GLU A 46 -13.33 16.67 -0.97
CA GLU A 46 -13.63 17.78 -1.88
C GLU A 46 -14.18 18.96 -1.09
N THR A 47 -15.24 18.75 -0.30
CA THR A 47 -15.79 19.78 0.60
C THR A 47 -14.74 20.25 1.61
N LEU A 48 -13.95 19.34 2.18
CA LEU A 48 -12.89 19.71 3.12
C LEU A 48 -11.84 20.61 2.45
N ALA A 49 -11.47 20.33 1.19
CA ALA A 49 -10.55 21.15 0.42
C ALA A 49 -11.16 22.53 0.14
N GLU A 50 -12.44 22.61 -0.25
CA GLU A 50 -13.13 23.89 -0.45
C GLU A 50 -13.13 24.76 0.81
N LEU A 51 -13.38 24.17 1.98
CA LEU A 51 -13.33 24.85 3.28
C LEU A 51 -11.94 25.43 3.61
N HIS A 52 -10.87 24.82 3.10
CA HIS A 52 -9.49 25.31 3.25
C HIS A 52 -9.08 26.32 2.15
N GLY A 53 -9.95 26.61 1.18
CA GLY A 53 -9.61 27.44 0.02
C GLY A 53 -8.92 26.68 -1.12
N GLY A 54 -9.04 25.35 -1.11
CA GLY A 54 -8.60 24.45 -2.16
C GLY A 54 -7.70 23.32 -1.65
N LYS A 55 -7.37 22.42 -2.58
CA LYS A 55 -6.56 21.22 -2.34
C LYS A 55 -5.17 21.51 -1.77
N ARG A 56 -4.48 22.53 -2.30
CA ARG A 56 -3.12 22.88 -1.85
C ARG A 56 -3.11 23.43 -0.42
N PRO A 57 -3.96 24.41 -0.04
CA PRO A 57 -4.09 24.81 1.36
C PRO A 57 -4.42 23.66 2.33
N LEU A 58 -5.29 22.72 1.92
CA LEU A 58 -5.56 21.52 2.74
C LEU A 58 -4.30 20.66 2.93
N LEU A 59 -3.53 20.42 1.87
CA LEU A 59 -2.26 19.69 1.95
C LEU A 59 -1.24 20.38 2.88
N GLU A 60 -1.14 21.70 2.82
CA GLU A 60 -0.27 22.50 3.70
C GLU A 60 -0.73 22.42 5.17
N LYS A 61 -2.05 22.45 5.41
CA LYS A 61 -2.62 22.28 6.76
C LYS A 61 -2.38 20.87 7.32
N LEU A 62 -2.54 19.83 6.49
CA LEU A 62 -2.19 18.45 6.85
C LEU A 62 -0.69 18.32 7.14
N GLU A 63 0.18 18.93 6.34
CA GLU A 63 1.63 18.93 6.59
C GLU A 63 2.00 19.62 7.90
N THR A 64 1.26 20.67 8.27
CA THR A 64 1.43 21.36 9.55
C THR A 64 1.26 20.40 10.73
N LEU A 65 0.29 19.48 10.68
CA LEU A 65 0.03 18.48 11.72
C LEU A 65 1.28 17.64 12.05
N PHE A 66 2.08 17.27 11.04
CA PHE A 66 3.29 16.47 11.22
C PHE A 66 4.54 17.28 11.64
N THR A 67 4.46 18.61 11.63
CA THR A 67 5.62 19.50 11.82
C THR A 67 5.52 20.42 13.04
N VAL A 68 4.32 20.72 13.52
CA VAL A 68 4.15 21.46 14.78
C VAL A 68 4.58 20.61 15.99
N PRO A 69 5.03 21.21 17.11
CA PRO A 69 5.39 20.45 18.29
C PRO A 69 4.26 19.55 18.81
N ALA A 70 4.62 18.41 19.39
CA ALA A 70 3.71 17.47 20.07
C ALA A 70 3.30 17.97 21.48
N ASP A 71 3.09 19.28 21.61
CA ASP A 71 2.59 19.90 22.85
C ASP A 71 1.10 19.61 23.00
N PHE A 72 0.61 19.60 24.23
CA PHE A 72 -0.81 19.38 24.50
C PHE A 72 -1.24 20.17 25.73
N LYS A 73 -2.53 20.51 25.78
CA LYS A 73 -3.22 20.91 27.01
C LYS A 73 -4.17 19.78 27.40
N THR A 74 -4.19 19.43 28.68
CA THR A 74 -5.02 18.31 29.16
C THR A 74 -6.52 18.59 29.02
N GLY A 75 -6.91 19.87 28.86
CA GLY A 75 -8.28 20.29 28.58
C GLY A 75 -9.26 19.73 29.62
N SER A 76 -10.25 18.94 29.16
CA SER A 76 -11.23 18.33 30.06
C SER A 76 -10.68 17.14 30.86
N TYR A 77 -9.56 16.56 30.42
CA TYR A 77 -8.84 15.56 31.20
C TYR A 77 -8.12 16.28 32.34
N LYS A 78 -8.48 15.96 33.58
CA LYS A 78 -7.97 16.62 34.79
C LYS A 78 -6.47 16.40 35.03
N ALA A 79 -5.85 15.54 34.23
CA ALA A 79 -4.43 15.20 34.23
C ALA A 79 -4.02 14.72 32.82
N GLU A 80 -2.71 14.59 32.61
CA GLU A 80 -2.16 13.92 31.44
C GLU A 80 -2.61 12.45 31.42
N ILE A 81 -3.22 12.03 30.31
CA ILE A 81 -3.53 10.63 30.01
C ILE A 81 -2.40 10.01 29.17
N HIS A 82 -2.37 8.68 29.06
CA HIS A 82 -1.23 7.99 28.44
C HIS A 82 -1.09 8.32 26.95
N GLU A 83 -2.20 8.54 26.25
CA GLU A 83 -2.27 8.85 24.83
C GLU A 83 -1.59 10.19 24.49
N MET A 84 -1.66 11.16 25.39
CA MET A 84 -0.96 12.44 25.27
C MET A 84 0.55 12.25 25.37
N ARG A 85 0.99 11.42 26.33
CA ARG A 85 2.40 11.10 26.54
C ARG A 85 2.97 10.33 25.36
N GLU A 86 2.27 9.30 24.91
CA GLU A 86 2.64 8.45 23.79
C GLU A 86 2.79 9.24 22.49
N MET A 87 1.84 10.14 22.16
CA MET A 87 1.96 11.04 21.00
C MET A 87 3.27 11.85 21.08
N ARG A 88 3.56 12.44 22.25
CA ARG A 88 4.79 13.21 22.45
C ARG A 88 6.05 12.35 22.29
N MET A 89 6.04 11.12 22.83
CA MET A 89 7.16 10.19 22.73
C MET A 89 7.38 9.67 21.30
N LEU A 90 6.30 9.48 20.54
CA LEU A 90 6.38 9.11 19.14
C LEU A 90 7.12 10.18 18.33
N GLY A 91 6.95 11.46 18.66
CA GLY A 91 7.75 12.56 18.13
C GLY A 91 7.47 12.89 16.66
N MET A 92 6.21 12.78 16.23
CA MET A 92 5.74 13.05 14.86
C MET A 92 4.84 14.29 14.78
N GLY A 93 5.15 15.30 15.60
CA GLY A 93 4.30 16.48 15.78
C GLY A 93 2.97 16.15 16.44
N GLN A 94 1.86 16.67 15.92
CA GLN A 94 0.50 16.32 16.37
C GLN A 94 -0.02 15.04 15.70
N TYR A 95 0.82 14.27 15.02
CA TYR A 95 0.43 12.95 14.53
C TYR A 95 0.48 11.91 15.65
N ALA A 96 -0.67 11.67 16.27
CA ALA A 96 -0.85 10.70 17.36
C ALA A 96 -1.15 9.28 16.83
N HIS A 97 -0.18 8.62 16.19
CA HIS A 97 -0.36 7.23 15.72
C HIS A 97 -0.66 6.22 16.82
N ASN A 98 -0.46 6.59 18.08
CA ASN A 98 -0.81 5.77 19.23
C ASN A 98 -2.33 5.68 19.47
N ASN A 99 -3.16 6.39 18.68
CA ASN A 99 -4.62 6.41 18.84
C ASN A 99 -5.35 6.49 17.47
N GLN A 100 -6.52 5.89 17.38
CA GLN A 100 -7.26 5.59 16.15
C GLN A 100 -7.65 6.80 15.29
N PRO A 101 -8.08 7.97 15.85
CA PRO A 101 -8.47 9.12 15.03
C PRO A 101 -7.37 9.62 14.09
N ALA A 102 -6.11 9.26 14.33
CA ALA A 102 -4.99 9.66 13.50
C ALA A 102 -4.68 8.67 12.36
N HIS A 103 -5.11 7.41 12.42
CA HIS A 103 -4.57 6.33 11.58
C HIS A 103 -4.74 6.55 10.06
N HIS A 104 -5.80 7.25 9.63
CA HIS A 104 -6.03 7.54 8.22
C HIS A 104 -5.30 8.79 7.70
N LEU A 105 -4.80 9.67 8.58
CA LEU A 105 -4.27 10.98 8.19
C LEU A 105 -3.14 10.93 7.14
N PRO A 106 -2.15 10.01 7.22
CA PRO A 106 -1.09 9.92 6.21
C PRO A 106 -1.63 9.61 4.82
N TYR A 107 -2.73 8.85 4.73
CA TYR A 107 -3.32 8.44 3.46
C TYR A 107 -4.10 9.55 2.76
N LEU A 108 -4.46 10.61 3.49
CA LEU A 108 -5.13 11.77 2.90
C LEU A 108 -4.24 12.45 1.85
N PHE A 109 -2.91 12.41 2.00
CA PHE A 109 -1.99 12.93 0.99
C PHE A 109 -2.15 12.20 -0.35
N SER A 110 -2.22 10.86 -0.34
CA SER A 110 -2.46 10.04 -1.55
C SER A 110 -3.83 10.32 -2.15
N MET A 111 -4.87 10.45 -1.32
CA MET A 111 -6.22 10.79 -1.79
C MET A 111 -6.28 12.21 -2.40
N LEU A 112 -5.40 13.09 -1.92
CA LEU A 112 -5.12 14.40 -2.47
C LEU A 112 -3.92 14.38 -3.45
N GLY A 113 -3.60 13.24 -4.07
CA GLY A 113 -2.66 13.14 -5.18
C GLY A 113 -1.16 13.33 -4.86
N ASP A 114 -0.75 13.43 -3.59
CA ASP A 114 0.67 13.39 -3.18
C ASP A 114 1.01 12.00 -2.62
N GLN A 115 1.13 11.03 -3.53
CA GLN A 115 1.39 9.63 -3.19
C GLN A 115 2.73 9.42 -2.47
N ASN A 116 3.77 10.16 -2.87
CA ASN A 116 5.10 9.99 -2.30
C ASN A 116 5.20 10.55 -0.88
N ARG A 117 4.40 11.54 -0.51
CA ARG A 117 4.30 12.00 0.88
C ARG A 117 3.63 10.97 1.77
N THR A 118 2.53 10.35 1.33
CA THR A 118 1.96 9.18 2.02
C THR A 118 3.00 8.09 2.19
N ALA A 119 3.71 7.73 1.11
CA ALA A 119 4.67 6.65 1.13
C ALA A 119 5.77 6.88 2.17
N ARG A 120 6.33 8.10 2.25
CA ARG A 120 7.32 8.44 3.27
C ARG A 120 6.75 8.41 4.69
N LEU A 121 5.59 9.02 4.91
CA LEU A 121 4.98 9.08 6.25
C LEU A 121 4.60 7.69 6.76
N VAL A 122 3.89 6.89 5.95
CA VAL A 122 3.51 5.52 6.32
C VAL A 122 4.74 4.68 6.64
N ARG A 123 5.82 4.83 5.86
CA ARG A 123 7.08 4.12 6.11
C ARG A 123 7.72 4.54 7.43
N ASP A 124 7.73 5.83 7.75
CA ASP A 124 8.24 6.35 9.03
C ASP A 124 7.43 5.80 10.22
N VAL A 125 6.11 5.77 10.08
CA VAL A 125 5.21 5.19 11.09
C VAL A 125 5.48 3.71 11.32
N LEU A 126 5.58 2.92 10.24
CA LEU A 126 5.87 1.49 10.34
C LEU A 126 7.19 1.21 11.09
N PHE A 127 8.19 2.09 10.96
CA PHE A 127 9.47 1.94 11.66
C PHE A 127 9.47 2.45 13.10
N ARG A 128 8.69 3.49 13.40
CA ARG A 128 8.74 4.19 14.70
C ARG A 128 7.70 3.69 15.69
N ALA A 129 6.55 3.24 15.20
CA ALA A 129 5.40 2.94 16.03
C ALA A 129 5.19 1.45 16.32
N TYR A 130 5.99 0.58 15.71
CA TYR A 130 5.84 -0.87 15.79
C TYR A 130 7.18 -1.55 16.02
N SER A 131 7.19 -2.49 16.94
CA SER A 131 8.35 -3.32 17.25
C SER A 131 7.90 -4.70 17.75
N PRO A 132 8.76 -5.73 17.72
CA PRO A 132 8.48 -6.99 18.40
C PRO A 132 8.16 -6.82 19.89
N GLU A 133 8.66 -5.75 20.52
CA GLU A 133 8.47 -5.42 21.92
C GLU A 133 7.11 -4.76 22.21
N GLY A 134 6.41 -4.25 21.19
CA GLY A 134 5.09 -3.65 21.34
C GLY A 134 4.74 -2.55 20.32
N PHE A 135 3.62 -1.91 20.60
CA PHE A 135 3.02 -0.81 19.83
C PHE A 135 3.32 0.55 20.50
N ALA A 136 3.19 1.64 19.74
CA ALA A 136 3.32 3.00 20.28
C ALA A 136 2.18 3.44 21.22
N GLY A 137 1.08 2.69 21.24
CA GLY A 137 -0.11 2.91 22.08
C GLY A 137 -0.88 1.61 22.29
N ASP A 138 -2.15 1.71 22.63
CA ASP A 138 -3.02 0.55 22.83
C ASP A 138 -3.30 -0.19 21.51
N GLU A 139 -3.24 -1.52 21.52
CA GLU A 139 -3.41 -2.35 20.31
C GLU A 139 -4.85 -2.33 19.76
N ASP A 140 -5.80 -2.14 20.67
CA ASP A 140 -7.23 -1.98 20.42
C ASP A 140 -7.86 -3.06 19.54
N ASN A 141 -7.76 -4.30 20.04
CA ASN A 141 -8.54 -5.45 19.58
C ASN A 141 -8.31 -5.79 18.09
N GLY A 142 -7.10 -5.61 17.60
CA GLY A 142 -6.73 -5.85 16.21
C GLY A 142 -6.73 -4.61 15.32
N GLU A 143 -7.08 -3.42 15.82
CA GLU A 143 -7.09 -2.21 15.01
C GLU A 143 -5.66 -1.80 14.59
N MET A 144 -4.75 -1.58 15.56
CA MET A 144 -3.36 -1.20 15.25
C MET A 144 -2.63 -2.31 14.50
N GLY A 145 -2.87 -3.57 14.87
CA GLY A 145 -2.31 -4.72 14.19
C GLY A 145 -2.77 -4.81 12.73
N SER A 146 -4.06 -4.58 12.47
CA SER A 146 -4.59 -4.56 11.10
C SER A 146 -4.05 -3.37 10.30
N TRP A 147 -3.88 -2.21 10.93
CA TRP A 147 -3.23 -1.06 10.28
C TRP A 147 -1.82 -1.43 9.82
N TYR A 148 -1.01 -2.05 10.69
CA TYR A 148 0.34 -2.49 10.33
C TYR A 148 0.33 -3.47 9.17
N VAL A 149 -0.51 -4.53 9.24
CA VAL A 149 -0.58 -5.56 8.20
C VAL A 149 -0.97 -4.97 6.85
N LEU A 150 -2.03 -4.16 6.80
CA LEU A 150 -2.48 -3.53 5.56
C LEU A 150 -1.39 -2.59 5.00
N SER A 151 -0.83 -1.73 5.85
CA SER A 151 0.18 -0.75 5.47
C SER A 151 1.49 -1.39 5.00
N ALA A 152 1.90 -2.50 5.63
CA ALA A 152 3.05 -3.31 5.23
C ALA A 152 2.88 -3.93 3.83
N MET A 153 1.63 -4.12 3.38
CA MET A 153 1.28 -4.57 2.03
C MET A 153 1.11 -3.41 1.03
N GLY A 154 1.26 -2.16 1.48
CA GLY A 154 1.06 -0.97 0.66
C GLY A 154 -0.41 -0.60 0.43
N LEU A 155 -1.33 -1.12 1.24
CA LEU A 155 -2.77 -0.91 1.12
C LEU A 155 -3.36 -0.35 2.41
N TYR A 156 -4.39 0.48 2.34
CA TYR A 156 -5.19 0.88 3.50
C TYR A 156 -6.55 1.41 3.04
N GLN A 157 -7.57 1.36 3.89
CA GLN A 157 -8.90 1.87 3.56
C GLN A 157 -9.28 3.01 4.52
N PRO A 158 -9.00 4.28 4.16
CA PRO A 158 -9.28 5.44 5.02
C PRO A 158 -10.75 5.64 5.37
N ALA A 159 -11.67 5.32 4.45
CA ALA A 159 -13.10 5.54 4.61
C ALA A 159 -13.90 4.26 4.25
N PRO A 160 -13.90 3.24 5.13
CA PRO A 160 -14.70 2.04 4.92
C PRO A 160 -16.18 2.38 4.71
N GLY A 161 -16.84 1.70 3.77
CA GLY A 161 -18.27 1.89 3.45
C GLY A 161 -18.57 3.07 2.51
N VAL A 162 -17.70 4.08 2.40
CA VAL A 162 -17.84 5.16 1.41
C VAL A 162 -17.47 4.68 0.02
N ALA A 163 -16.38 3.91 -0.08
CA ALA A 163 -15.95 3.24 -1.29
C ALA A 163 -15.30 1.90 -0.97
N GLU A 164 -15.29 0.98 -1.94
CA GLU A 164 -14.57 -0.30 -1.85
C GLU A 164 -13.06 -0.18 -2.15
N ASN A 165 -12.53 1.04 -2.22
CA ASN A 165 -11.18 1.32 -2.66
C ASN A 165 -10.18 1.23 -1.49
N PHE A 166 -9.08 0.54 -1.73
CA PHE A 166 -7.87 0.67 -0.93
C PHE A 166 -7.01 1.79 -1.51
N THR A 167 -6.62 2.74 -0.69
CA THR A 167 -5.59 3.72 -1.00
C THR A 167 -4.23 3.04 -1.02
N LEU A 168 -3.45 3.35 -2.05
CA LEU A 168 -2.06 2.90 -2.20
C LEU A 168 -1.18 3.73 -1.25
N GLY A 169 -0.57 3.03 -0.30
CA GLY A 169 0.31 3.59 0.73
C GLY A 169 1.77 3.64 0.32
N ALA A 170 2.65 3.18 1.22
CA ALA A 170 4.08 3.03 0.95
C ALA A 170 4.39 1.82 0.05
N VAL A 171 5.62 1.79 -0.47
CA VAL A 171 6.17 0.54 -1.02
C VAL A 171 6.12 -0.53 0.08
N PRO A 172 5.60 -1.74 -0.22
CA PRO A 172 5.51 -2.83 0.74
C PRO A 172 6.82 -3.11 1.50
N LEU A 173 6.71 -3.58 2.75
CA LEU A 173 7.87 -3.95 3.57
C LEU A 173 8.57 -5.22 3.09
N PHE A 174 7.87 -6.05 2.31
CA PHE A 174 8.38 -7.32 1.82
C PHE A 174 8.47 -7.32 0.29
N PRO A 175 9.53 -7.90 -0.32
CA PRO A 175 9.68 -7.91 -1.77
C PRO A 175 8.55 -8.62 -2.51
N ARG A 176 7.91 -9.58 -1.86
CA ARG A 176 6.78 -10.33 -2.38
C ARG A 176 5.82 -10.71 -1.25
N ILE A 177 4.53 -10.48 -1.45
CA ILE A 177 3.45 -10.87 -0.53
C ILE A 177 2.37 -11.62 -1.33
N ARG A 178 1.88 -12.73 -0.81
CA ARG A 178 0.87 -13.56 -1.46
C ARG A 178 -0.43 -13.52 -0.65
N LEU A 179 -1.50 -13.06 -1.30
CA LEU A 179 -2.87 -13.08 -0.77
C LEU A 179 -3.60 -14.25 -1.40
N TRP A 180 -3.63 -15.38 -0.70
CA TRP A 180 -4.14 -16.65 -1.24
C TRP A 180 -5.62 -16.58 -1.62
N GLU A 181 -6.47 -16.07 -0.73
CA GLU A 181 -7.92 -15.96 -0.94
C GLU A 181 -8.32 -15.06 -2.11
N LEU A 182 -7.45 -14.11 -2.47
CA LEU A 182 -7.68 -13.20 -3.60
C LEU A 182 -6.97 -13.65 -4.88
N ASP A 183 -6.11 -14.67 -4.83
CA ASP A 183 -5.14 -14.99 -5.89
C ASP A 183 -4.33 -13.75 -6.32
N VAL A 184 -3.92 -12.92 -5.35
CA VAL A 184 -3.15 -11.69 -5.59
C VAL A 184 -1.72 -11.85 -5.10
N THR A 185 -0.77 -11.38 -5.91
CA THR A 185 0.64 -11.24 -5.51
C THR A 185 1.00 -9.77 -5.52
N VAL A 186 1.45 -9.26 -4.38
CA VAL A 186 2.05 -7.93 -4.30
C VAL A 186 3.56 -8.08 -4.49
N GLU A 187 4.16 -7.27 -5.36
CA GLU A 187 5.60 -7.26 -5.63
C GLU A 187 6.17 -5.85 -5.44
N ALA A 188 7.32 -5.77 -4.77
CA ALA A 188 7.98 -4.51 -4.41
C ALA A 188 9.50 -4.71 -4.38
N PRO A 189 10.21 -4.63 -5.53
CA PRO A 189 11.64 -4.94 -5.58
C PRO A 189 12.48 -4.06 -4.64
N SER A 190 12.14 -2.78 -4.51
CA SER A 190 12.74 -1.84 -3.55
C SER A 190 12.29 -2.00 -2.09
N ALA A 191 11.68 -3.12 -1.69
CA ALA A 191 11.18 -3.28 -0.32
C ALA A 191 12.28 -3.15 0.76
N SER A 192 13.54 -3.45 0.43
CA SER A 192 14.69 -3.31 1.33
C SER A 192 15.17 -1.87 1.51
N GLU A 193 14.74 -0.93 0.68
CA GLU A 193 15.10 0.47 0.82
C GLU A 193 14.40 1.07 2.06
N VAL A 194 15.04 2.04 2.70
CA VAL A 194 14.49 2.69 3.90
C VAL A 194 13.28 3.53 3.54
N TYR A 195 13.41 4.44 2.57
CA TYR A 195 12.34 5.32 2.08
C TYR A 195 12.22 5.30 0.56
N PRO A 196 11.86 4.15 -0.04
CA PRO A 196 11.68 4.06 -1.48
C PRO A 196 10.56 5.00 -1.96
N SER A 197 10.82 5.69 -3.07
CA SER A 197 9.81 6.51 -3.74
C SER A 197 8.99 5.67 -4.71
N ILE A 198 7.70 5.97 -4.84
CA ILE A 198 6.82 5.33 -5.81
C ILE A 198 6.90 6.09 -7.12
N GLN A 199 7.41 5.43 -8.16
CA GLN A 199 7.36 5.90 -9.54
C GLN A 199 6.06 5.45 -10.23
N ALA A 200 5.66 4.20 -10.01
CA ALA A 200 4.45 3.64 -10.58
C ALA A 200 3.92 2.48 -9.73
N VAL A 201 2.60 2.28 -9.79
CA VAL A 201 1.96 1.06 -9.31
C VAL A 201 1.25 0.40 -10.48
N LEU A 202 1.55 -0.87 -10.74
CA LEU A 202 1.00 -1.63 -11.85
C LEU A 202 -0.01 -2.65 -11.35
N TRP A 203 -1.19 -2.67 -11.96
CA TRP A 203 -2.13 -3.78 -11.86
C TRP A 203 -2.07 -4.63 -13.13
N ARG A 204 -1.68 -5.90 -13.01
CA ARG A 204 -1.52 -6.83 -14.15
C ARG A 204 -0.67 -6.24 -15.29
N SER A 205 0.42 -5.56 -14.95
CA SER A 205 1.35 -4.88 -15.86
C SER A 205 0.85 -3.57 -16.47
N LYS A 206 -0.34 -3.07 -16.12
CA LYS A 206 -0.82 -1.75 -16.53
C LYS A 206 -0.72 -0.78 -15.36
N ALA A 207 -0.21 0.42 -15.61
CA ALA A 207 -0.19 1.47 -14.60
C ALA A 207 -1.61 1.79 -14.12
N ILE A 208 -1.77 1.90 -12.81
CA ILE A 208 -2.97 2.44 -12.20
C ILE A 208 -2.92 3.97 -12.39
N ALA A 209 -4.00 4.57 -12.89
CA ALA A 209 -4.05 6.00 -13.22
C ALA A 209 -4.17 6.91 -11.99
N GLY A 210 -4.48 6.35 -10.81
CA GLY A 210 -4.65 7.07 -9.57
C GLY A 210 -3.96 6.40 -8.39
N THR A 211 -4.33 6.80 -7.18
CA THR A 211 -3.69 6.37 -5.93
C THR A 211 -4.50 5.31 -5.18
N SER A 212 -5.34 4.56 -5.87
CA SER A 212 -6.19 3.53 -5.26
C SER A 212 -6.45 2.34 -6.17
N ILE A 213 -6.75 1.19 -5.56
CA ILE A 213 -7.23 -0.03 -6.22
C ILE A 213 -8.50 -0.51 -5.54
N SER A 214 -9.51 -0.91 -6.32
CA SER A 214 -10.80 -1.35 -5.77
C SER A 214 -10.74 -2.79 -5.28
N TYR A 215 -11.51 -3.13 -4.25
CA TYR A 215 -11.63 -4.51 -3.78
C TYR A 215 -12.16 -5.44 -4.89
N SER A 216 -13.12 -4.98 -5.70
CA SER A 216 -13.60 -5.74 -6.86
C SER A 216 -12.48 -6.00 -7.88
N GLN A 217 -11.54 -5.08 -8.10
CA GLN A 217 -10.37 -5.35 -8.94
C GLN A 217 -9.49 -6.44 -8.33
N LEU A 218 -9.18 -6.35 -7.03
CA LEU A 218 -8.35 -7.32 -6.31
C LEU A 218 -8.94 -8.74 -6.37
N ARG A 219 -10.27 -8.90 -6.23
CA ARG A 219 -10.93 -10.21 -6.33
C ARG A 219 -10.80 -10.91 -7.69
N THR A 220 -10.37 -10.20 -8.73
CA THR A 220 -10.11 -10.84 -10.03
C THR A 220 -8.79 -11.63 -10.05
N GLY A 221 -7.99 -11.55 -8.99
CA GLY A 221 -6.63 -12.10 -8.90
C GLY A 221 -5.62 -11.31 -9.73
N GLY A 222 -4.32 -11.54 -9.56
CA GLY A 222 -3.29 -10.93 -10.39
C GLY A 222 -2.07 -10.43 -9.62
N ILE A 223 -1.36 -9.49 -10.23
CA ILE A 223 -0.13 -8.92 -9.68
C ILE A 223 -0.33 -7.42 -9.48
N LEU A 224 -0.15 -6.96 -8.24
CA LEU A 224 -0.02 -5.56 -7.87
C LEU A 224 1.46 -5.27 -7.65
N ARG A 225 2.08 -4.44 -8.48
CA ARG A 225 3.52 -4.18 -8.41
C ARG A 225 3.81 -2.73 -8.12
N PHE A 226 4.54 -2.46 -7.05
CA PHE A 226 5.13 -1.17 -6.75
C PHE A 226 6.49 -1.08 -7.42
N LEU A 227 6.74 0.01 -8.13
CA LEU A 227 8.00 0.29 -8.80
C LEU A 227 8.58 1.60 -8.28
N SER A 228 9.85 1.56 -7.91
CA SER A 228 10.67 2.74 -7.65
C SER A 228 11.47 3.11 -8.91
N PRO A 229 12.05 4.33 -8.98
CA PRO A 229 12.84 4.76 -10.13
C PRO A 229 13.92 3.77 -10.59
N GLU A 230 14.58 3.09 -9.65
CA GLU A 230 15.65 2.13 -9.93
C GLU A 230 15.15 0.83 -10.58
N ASP A 231 13.87 0.47 -10.41
CA ASP A 231 13.27 -0.77 -10.93
C ASP A 231 12.93 -0.71 -12.42
N SER A 232 12.85 0.51 -12.96
CA SER A 232 12.14 0.84 -14.21
C SER A 232 12.79 0.31 -15.49
N SER A 233 14.08 -0.06 -15.45
CA SER A 233 14.83 -0.55 -16.61
C SER A 233 14.61 -2.06 -16.88
N PHE A 234 14.36 -2.86 -15.85
CA PHE A 234 14.27 -4.33 -15.96
C PHE A 234 12.86 -4.86 -15.63
N GLY A 235 12.15 -4.20 -14.71
CA GLY A 235 10.84 -4.64 -14.20
C GLY A 235 9.72 -4.65 -15.25
N ASN A 236 9.75 -3.71 -16.21
CA ASN A 236 8.75 -3.57 -17.28
C ASN A 236 8.83 -4.69 -18.34
N VAL A 237 10.05 -5.16 -18.62
CA VAL A 237 10.27 -6.27 -19.56
C VAL A 237 9.82 -7.58 -18.90
N VAL A 238 10.23 -7.82 -17.65
CA VAL A 238 9.89 -9.05 -16.92
C VAL A 238 8.39 -9.16 -16.60
N SER A 239 7.69 -8.07 -16.22
CA SER A 239 6.21 -8.10 -16.05
C SER A 239 5.49 -8.47 -17.32
N SER A 240 5.87 -7.84 -18.44
CA SER A 240 5.21 -8.02 -19.73
C SER A 240 5.31 -9.48 -20.19
N PHE A 241 6.49 -10.10 -20.04
CA PHE A 241 6.69 -11.52 -20.32
C PHE A 241 5.91 -12.43 -19.36
N ARG A 242 5.95 -12.16 -18.05
CA ARG A 242 5.27 -12.99 -17.04
C ARG A 242 3.75 -12.93 -17.18
N GLY A 243 3.19 -11.75 -17.46
CA GLY A 243 1.77 -11.56 -17.72
C GLY A 243 1.29 -12.21 -19.02
N ALA A 244 2.11 -12.18 -20.08
CA ALA A 244 1.82 -12.93 -21.31
C ALA A 244 1.84 -14.44 -21.07
N PHE A 245 2.80 -14.93 -20.28
CA PHE A 245 2.94 -16.34 -19.94
C PHE A 245 1.78 -16.84 -19.07
N GLN A 246 1.37 -16.09 -18.04
CA GLN A 246 0.21 -16.46 -17.20
C GLN A 246 -1.10 -16.55 -18.00
N ARG A 247 -1.31 -15.66 -18.98
CA ARG A 247 -2.46 -15.75 -19.89
C ARG A 247 -2.41 -17.02 -20.75
N ALA A 248 -1.25 -17.32 -21.32
CA ALA A 248 -1.04 -18.55 -22.10
C ALA A 248 -1.28 -19.80 -21.24
N ALA A 249 -0.73 -19.85 -20.02
CA ALA A 249 -0.93 -20.95 -19.08
C ALA A 249 -2.41 -21.14 -18.69
N LYS A 250 -3.13 -20.05 -18.40
CA LYS A 250 -4.57 -20.10 -18.09
C LYS A 250 -5.39 -20.60 -19.28
N GLN A 251 -5.01 -20.22 -20.50
CA GLN A 251 -5.69 -20.64 -21.72
C GLN A 251 -5.44 -22.13 -22.04
N VAL A 252 -4.20 -22.61 -21.84
CA VAL A 252 -3.84 -24.04 -21.93
C VAL A 252 -4.60 -24.85 -20.89
N ARG A 253 -4.65 -24.39 -19.63
CA ARG A 253 -5.41 -25.04 -18.55
C ARG A 253 -6.90 -25.16 -18.91
N SER A 254 -7.53 -24.07 -19.37
CA SER A 254 -8.94 -24.08 -19.79
C SER A 254 -9.24 -25.00 -20.98
N ARG A 255 -8.24 -25.28 -21.83
CA ARG A 255 -8.36 -26.22 -22.95
C ARG A 255 -8.22 -27.65 -22.46
N ALA A 256 -7.24 -27.92 -21.59
CA ALA A 256 -7.05 -29.23 -20.98
C ALA A 256 -8.29 -29.65 -20.15
N GLU A 257 -8.86 -28.75 -19.35
CA GLU A 257 -10.08 -29.00 -18.57
C GLU A 257 -11.28 -29.34 -19.49
N ARG A 258 -11.47 -28.60 -20.60
CA ARG A 258 -12.51 -28.90 -21.60
C ARG A 258 -12.29 -30.21 -22.38
N SER A 259 -11.03 -30.57 -22.65
CA SER A 259 -10.69 -31.83 -23.30
C SER A 259 -10.91 -33.03 -22.37
N VAL A 260 -10.72 -32.85 -21.07
CA VAL A 260 -11.03 -33.88 -20.05
C VAL A 260 -12.54 -34.04 -19.86
N GLU A 261 -13.33 -32.95 -19.85
CA GLU A 261 -14.80 -33.04 -19.83
C GLU A 261 -15.37 -33.71 -21.10
N GLY A 262 -14.78 -33.45 -22.27
CA GLY A 262 -15.16 -34.12 -23.52
C GLY A 262 -14.75 -35.60 -23.58
N ALA A 263 -13.65 -35.98 -22.91
CA ALA A 263 -13.19 -37.36 -22.83
C ALA A 263 -13.88 -38.18 -21.72
N ALA A 264 -14.38 -37.54 -20.66
CA ALA A 264 -15.13 -38.20 -19.58
C ALA A 264 -16.46 -38.83 -20.02
N GLY A 265 -16.92 -38.55 -21.25
CA GLY A 265 -18.03 -39.26 -21.88
C GLY A 265 -17.69 -40.68 -22.37
N GLN A 266 -16.40 -41.04 -22.47
CA GLN A 266 -15.95 -42.38 -22.85
C GLN A 266 -14.62 -42.73 -22.15
N ALA A 267 -14.73 -43.51 -21.07
CA ALA A 267 -13.70 -44.37 -20.44
C ALA A 267 -13.47 -44.11 -18.94
N SER A 268 -13.33 -45.22 -18.23
CA SER A 268 -13.16 -45.37 -16.78
C SER A 268 -11.90 -44.69 -16.23
N ALA A 269 -12.10 -43.94 -15.13
CA ALA A 269 -11.16 -43.61 -14.05
C ALA A 269 -9.66 -43.59 -14.40
N LEU A 270 -9.19 -42.46 -14.92
CA LEU A 270 -7.80 -42.01 -14.75
C LEU A 270 -7.77 -40.91 -13.67
N PRO A 271 -6.73 -40.86 -12.81
CA PRO A 271 -6.65 -39.85 -11.76
C PRO A 271 -6.53 -38.45 -12.38
N ALA A 272 -7.29 -37.49 -11.83
CA ALA A 272 -7.28 -36.11 -12.26
C ALA A 272 -5.86 -35.52 -12.15
N PRO A 273 -5.40 -34.72 -13.12
CA PRO A 273 -4.08 -34.10 -13.07
C PRO A 273 -4.00 -33.13 -11.88
N SER A 274 -3.15 -33.47 -10.92
CA SER A 274 -2.85 -32.67 -9.73
C SER A 274 -1.79 -31.63 -10.10
N ALA A 275 -2.18 -30.35 -10.10
CA ALA A 275 -1.34 -29.16 -10.09
C ALA A 275 -0.28 -28.98 -11.22
N VAL A 276 -0.40 -27.89 -11.97
CA VAL A 276 0.73 -27.29 -12.70
C VAL A 276 1.39 -26.29 -11.75
N LEU A 277 2.47 -26.69 -11.08
CA LEU A 277 3.37 -25.78 -10.38
C LEU A 277 4.27 -25.10 -11.42
N VAL A 278 4.20 -23.77 -11.51
CA VAL A 278 5.21 -22.95 -12.19
C VAL A 278 6.08 -22.36 -11.10
N ASP A 279 7.04 -23.16 -10.63
CA ASP A 279 8.02 -22.67 -9.66
C ASP A 279 9.07 -21.82 -10.37
N ASP A 280 9.20 -20.60 -9.85
CA ASP A 280 10.28 -19.63 -9.95
C ASP A 280 10.95 -19.30 -11.29
N VAL A 281 10.94 -18.00 -11.60
CA VAL A 281 11.96 -17.36 -12.45
C VAL A 281 13.09 -16.94 -11.51
N MET A 282 14.07 -17.83 -11.30
CA MET A 282 15.32 -17.50 -10.59
C MET A 282 16.31 -16.86 -11.57
N VAL A 283 16.71 -15.62 -11.33
CA VAL A 283 17.80 -14.97 -12.09
C VAL A 283 19.09 -15.14 -11.29
N ASP A 284 20.07 -15.84 -11.87
CA ASP A 284 21.42 -16.00 -11.30
C ASP A 284 22.25 -14.73 -11.59
N PRO A 285 22.66 -13.96 -10.57
CA PRO A 285 23.46 -12.75 -10.75
C PRO A 285 24.91 -13.02 -11.21
N GLU A 286 25.43 -14.25 -10.98
CA GLU A 286 26.84 -14.58 -11.24
C GLU A 286 27.11 -15.03 -12.69
N ALA A 287 26.07 -15.25 -13.50
CA ALA A 287 26.20 -15.62 -14.92
C ALA A 287 26.64 -14.45 -15.84
N SER A 288 27.10 -13.33 -15.28
CA SER A 288 27.43 -12.08 -15.97
C SER A 288 28.81 -12.03 -16.64
N HIS A 289 29.41 -13.19 -16.95
CA HIS A 289 30.63 -13.25 -17.78
C HIS A 289 30.28 -13.55 -19.25
N GLY A 290 30.04 -12.48 -20.02
CA GLY A 290 29.86 -12.50 -21.47
C GLY A 290 28.46 -12.06 -21.93
N ASN A 291 28.33 -11.69 -23.22
CA ASN A 291 27.11 -11.19 -23.89
C ASN A 291 25.97 -12.23 -24.02
N PHE A 292 25.79 -13.10 -23.01
CA PHE A 292 24.76 -14.12 -22.96
C PHE A 292 24.13 -14.11 -21.57
N LEU A 293 22.86 -13.71 -21.49
CA LEU A 293 22.03 -14.08 -20.35
C LEU A 293 21.37 -15.42 -20.67
N SER A 294 21.79 -16.48 -19.98
CA SER A 294 21.04 -17.73 -19.98
C SER A 294 20.15 -17.70 -18.75
N ILE A 295 18.82 -17.71 -18.90
CA ILE A 295 17.86 -18.37 -17.98
C ILE A 295 16.47 -18.35 -18.60
N CYS A 296 15.85 -19.54 -18.62
CA CYS A 296 14.44 -19.82 -18.44
C CYS A 296 14.35 -21.35 -18.44
N SER A 297 14.35 -21.99 -17.28
CA SER A 297 14.01 -23.42 -17.18
C SER A 297 12.56 -23.50 -16.73
N VAL A 298 11.66 -23.92 -17.61
CA VAL A 298 10.27 -24.21 -17.25
C VAL A 298 10.13 -25.72 -17.14
N VAL A 299 9.79 -26.21 -15.96
CA VAL A 299 9.44 -27.61 -15.73
C VAL A 299 7.93 -27.73 -15.75
N LEU A 300 7.39 -28.42 -16.75
CA LEU A 300 5.96 -28.71 -16.88
C LEU A 300 5.75 -30.16 -16.45
N VAL A 301 5.06 -30.36 -15.32
CA VAL A 301 4.68 -31.70 -14.85
C VAL A 301 3.24 -31.97 -15.27
N LEU A 302 3.04 -33.00 -16.09
CA LEU A 302 1.72 -33.50 -16.50
C LEU A 302 1.64 -34.98 -16.11
N GLY A 303 1.10 -35.25 -14.92
CA GLY A 303 1.10 -36.62 -14.36
C GLY A 303 2.52 -37.14 -14.15
N ALA A 304 2.87 -38.28 -14.75
CA ALA A 304 4.21 -38.88 -14.64
C ALA A 304 5.26 -38.32 -15.63
N ALA A 305 4.88 -37.37 -16.50
CA ALA A 305 5.79 -36.79 -17.49
C ALA A 305 6.34 -35.43 -17.04
N VAL A 306 7.66 -35.27 -17.10
CA VAL A 306 8.37 -34.00 -16.85
C VAL A 306 8.87 -33.46 -18.19
N LEU A 307 8.32 -32.33 -18.63
CA LEU A 307 8.79 -31.59 -19.81
C LEU A 307 9.61 -30.39 -19.35
N SER A 308 10.92 -30.40 -19.62
CA SER A 308 11.80 -29.26 -19.35
C SER A 308 12.05 -28.45 -20.62
N TYR A 309 11.62 -27.19 -20.64
CA TYR A 309 11.95 -26.26 -21.73
C TYR A 309 13.00 -25.27 -21.26
N ARG A 310 14.11 -25.17 -22.02
CA ARG A 310 15.15 -24.16 -21.81
C ARG A 310 15.14 -23.14 -22.93
N TRP A 311 14.99 -21.86 -22.59
CA TRP A 311 15.10 -20.75 -23.54
C TRP A 311 16.35 -19.94 -23.25
N ARG A 312 17.10 -19.57 -24.29
CA ARG A 312 18.21 -18.61 -24.21
C ARG A 312 17.80 -17.31 -24.88
N LEU A 313 17.80 -16.21 -24.13
CA LEU A 313 17.55 -14.87 -24.65
C LEU A 313 18.88 -14.19 -24.95
N ARG A 314 19.03 -13.65 -26.15
CA ARG A 314 20.21 -12.89 -26.57
C ARG A 314 19.88 -11.41 -26.50
N TYR A 315 20.44 -10.71 -25.52
CA TYR A 315 20.36 -9.25 -25.47
C TYR A 315 21.41 -8.67 -26.43
N LYS A 316 20.98 -7.93 -27.47
CA LYS A 316 21.89 -7.06 -28.24
C LYS A 316 21.88 -5.71 -27.55
N GLY A 317 22.89 -5.43 -26.74
CA GLY A 317 23.11 -4.08 -26.23
C GLY A 317 23.30 -3.11 -27.38
N THR A 318 22.54 -2.01 -27.38
CA THR A 318 22.85 -0.86 -28.22
C THR A 318 24.07 -0.18 -27.62
N ASN A 319 25.23 -0.37 -28.25
CA ASN A 319 26.42 0.44 -27.99
C ASN A 319 26.08 1.90 -28.27
N HIS A 320 25.84 2.68 -27.22
CA HIS A 320 26.15 4.10 -27.23
C HIS A 320 27.50 4.29 -26.55
N THR A 321 28.55 3.93 -27.28
CA THR A 321 29.86 4.56 -27.12
C THR A 321 29.72 6.01 -27.59
N ARG A 322 29.60 6.96 -26.66
CA ARG A 322 30.06 8.32 -26.92
C ARG A 322 31.56 8.32 -26.67
N LYS A 323 32.33 8.30 -27.75
CA LYS A 323 33.76 8.61 -27.77
C LYS A 323 33.93 10.11 -27.49
N GLU A 324 34.93 10.39 -26.66
CA GLU A 324 35.61 11.67 -26.37
C GLU A 324 34.76 12.83 -25.80
#